data_AF-A0A8J7GYV8-F1
#
_entry.id   AF-A0A8J7GYV8-F1
#
_cell.length_a   1.000
_cell.length_b   1.000
_cell.length_c   1.000
_cell.angle_alpha   90.00
_cell.angle_beta   90.00
_cell.angle_gamma   90.00
#
_symmetry.space_group_name_H-M   'P 1'
#
loop_
_entity.id
_entity.type
_entity.pdbx_description
1 polymer ?
#
loop_
_entity_poly.entity_id
_entity_poly.type
_entity_poly.pdbx_seq_one_letter_code
_entity_poly.pdbx_strand_id
1 'polypeptide(L)'
;MKIKYAVDFFLLVFRRESGAMALPFAIMFPILLMFFSFALDGAHFQSNRARLADAMNQVVLAIAINDRCDYVADKECAVKHGNKEANEKVLSHYLNYYLPYVTFTDNGLDVIVSMNRDNSEKLTSIDYNASGIATLHPILKKYNEFGFNDDIHIHADSSAGTVRKSMEQKNIPTDFVFIVDVSGSMGEDINGLEPDIKGGIIYDILKDVVVDFSQTILNGNEKNTIGIVPFNIGVPVKLSKMTFLVEKKLAVLLSVNLKKSMRRLAIKD
;
A
#
# COMPACT_ATOMS: atom_id res chain seq x y z
N MET A 1 -37.81 -49.77 31.12
CA MET A 1 -37.41 -49.30 32.48
C MET A 1 -36.63 -47.99 32.46
N LYS A 2 -35.62 -47.78 31.59
CA LYS A 2 -34.83 -46.53 31.53
C LYS A 2 -35.59 -45.24 31.16
N ILE A 3 -36.66 -45.33 30.36
CA ILE A 3 -37.42 -44.16 29.89
C ILE A 3 -38.23 -43.50 31.02
N LYS A 4 -38.77 -44.30 31.96
CA LYS A 4 -39.61 -43.80 33.06
C LYS A 4 -38.80 -42.97 34.06
N TYR A 5 -37.59 -43.43 34.40
CA TYR A 5 -36.66 -42.72 35.28
C TYR A 5 -36.15 -41.40 34.68
N ALA A 6 -35.98 -41.34 33.35
CA ALA A 6 -35.60 -40.09 32.68
C ALA A 6 -36.73 -39.04 32.78
N VAL A 7 -37.97 -39.46 32.55
CA VAL A 7 -39.15 -38.56 32.64
C VAL A 7 -39.36 -38.08 34.08
N ASP A 8 -39.26 -38.96 35.06
CA ASP A 8 -39.41 -38.60 36.47
C ASP A 8 -38.29 -37.65 36.96
N PHE A 9 -37.06 -37.83 36.46
CA PHE A 9 -35.94 -36.93 36.71
C PHE A 9 -36.18 -35.53 36.11
N PHE A 10 -36.62 -35.45 34.86
CA PHE A 10 -36.95 -34.18 34.21
C PHE A 10 -38.05 -33.42 34.99
N LEU A 11 -39.12 -34.11 35.39
CA LEU A 11 -40.20 -33.51 36.18
C LEU A 11 -39.73 -32.98 37.54
N LEU A 12 -38.77 -33.66 38.18
CA LEU A 12 -38.20 -33.25 39.45
C LEU A 12 -37.30 -32.01 39.30
N VAL A 13 -36.57 -31.89 38.18
CA VAL A 13 -35.78 -30.71 37.82
C VAL A 13 -36.67 -29.49 37.55
N PHE A 14 -37.80 -29.67 36.85
CA PHE A 14 -38.76 -28.58 36.58
C PHE A 14 -39.45 -28.03 37.84
N ARG A 15 -39.52 -28.81 38.92
CA ARG A 15 -40.20 -28.42 40.16
C ARG A 15 -39.36 -27.55 41.11
N ARG A 16 -38.06 -27.39 40.83
CA ARG A 16 -37.15 -26.51 41.58
C ARG A 16 -36.87 -25.23 40.79
N GLU A 17 -36.98 -24.07 41.43
CA GLU A 17 -36.72 -22.76 40.80
C GLU A 17 -35.34 -22.67 40.14
N SER A 18 -34.32 -23.29 40.76
CA SER A 18 -32.96 -23.37 40.19
C SER A 18 -32.87 -24.26 38.94
N GLY A 19 -33.71 -25.31 38.83
CA GLY A 19 -33.74 -26.23 37.70
C GLY A 19 -34.49 -25.65 36.50
N ALA A 20 -35.52 -24.84 36.74
CA ALA A 20 -36.29 -24.15 35.71
C ALA A 20 -35.45 -23.15 34.89
N MET A 21 -34.45 -22.51 35.51
CA MET A 21 -33.53 -21.58 34.83
C MET A 21 -32.28 -22.27 34.27
N ALA A 22 -31.80 -23.33 34.92
CA ALA A 22 -30.61 -24.06 34.48
C ALA A 22 -30.83 -24.80 33.15
N LEU A 23 -32.03 -25.33 32.91
CA LEU A 23 -32.35 -26.05 31.67
C LEU A 23 -32.31 -25.17 30.40
N PRO A 24 -33.02 -24.03 30.33
CA PRO A 24 -32.94 -23.15 29.17
C PRO A 24 -31.53 -22.60 28.99
N PHE A 25 -30.79 -22.33 30.07
CA PHE A 25 -29.38 -21.95 29.97
C PHE A 25 -28.52 -23.05 29.37
N ALA A 26 -28.67 -24.30 29.83
CA ALA A 26 -27.93 -25.45 29.32
C ALA A 26 -28.21 -25.72 27.82
N ILE A 27 -29.38 -25.35 27.32
CA ILE A 27 -29.74 -25.46 25.90
C ILE A 27 -29.28 -24.23 25.10
N MET A 28 -29.51 -23.01 25.60
CA MET A 28 -29.17 -21.77 24.89
C MET A 28 -27.67 -21.52 24.81
N PHE A 29 -26.91 -21.86 25.85
CA PHE A 29 -25.48 -21.60 25.92
C PHE A 29 -24.69 -22.27 24.76
N PRO A 30 -24.83 -23.58 24.47
CA PRO A 30 -24.14 -24.19 23.34
C PRO A 30 -24.61 -23.64 21.99
N ILE A 31 -25.89 -23.25 21.86
CA ILE A 31 -26.42 -22.62 20.64
C ILE A 31 -25.76 -21.25 20.40
N LEU A 32 -25.61 -20.44 21.45
CA LEU A 32 -24.93 -19.15 21.36
C LEU A 32 -23.45 -19.30 21.00
N LEU A 33 -22.76 -20.28 21.58
CA LEU A 33 -21.37 -20.59 21.21
C LEU A 33 -21.26 -21.03 19.74
N MET A 34 -22.23 -21.80 19.25
CA MET A 34 -22.28 -22.20 17.84
C MET A 34 -22.43 -20.99 16.91
N PHE A 35 -23.36 -20.07 17.20
CA PHE A 35 -23.52 -18.85 16.42
C PHE A 35 -22.29 -17.95 16.50
N PHE A 36 -21.67 -17.84 17.68
CA PHE A 36 -20.45 -17.06 17.85
C PHE A 36 -19.31 -17.64 17.03
N SER A 37 -19.14 -18.96 17.01
CA SER A 37 -18.15 -19.63 16.18
C SER A 37 -18.38 -19.36 14.70
N PHE A 38 -19.62 -19.54 14.24
CA PHE A 38 -19.98 -19.30 12.85
C PHE A 38 -19.75 -17.84 12.44
N ALA A 39 -20.11 -16.89 13.30
CA ALA A 39 -19.91 -15.47 13.05
C ALA A 39 -18.42 -15.09 13.01
N LEU A 40 -17.61 -15.60 13.93
CA LEU A 40 -16.17 -15.34 13.95
C LEU A 40 -15.46 -15.91 12.72
N ASP A 41 -15.68 -17.20 12.42
CA ASP A 41 -15.04 -17.83 11.26
C ASP A 41 -15.55 -17.22 9.95
N GLY A 42 -16.85 -16.92 9.86
CA GLY A 42 -17.44 -16.21 8.72
C GLY A 42 -16.81 -14.83 8.50
N ALA A 43 -16.63 -14.05 9.57
CA ALA A 43 -15.95 -12.76 9.50
C ALA A 43 -14.46 -12.92 9.14
N HIS A 44 -13.79 -13.94 9.66
CA HIS A 44 -12.40 -14.26 9.33
C HIS A 44 -12.23 -14.56 7.84
N PHE A 45 -13.09 -15.42 7.25
CA PHE A 45 -13.04 -15.73 5.82
C PHE A 45 -13.38 -14.52 4.95
N GLN A 46 -14.40 -13.75 5.32
CA GLN A 46 -14.78 -12.56 4.57
C GLN A 46 -13.69 -11.49 4.60
N SER A 47 -13.04 -11.29 5.76
CA SER A 47 -11.94 -10.33 5.91
C SER A 47 -10.73 -10.73 5.07
N ASN A 48 -10.32 -12.01 5.12
CA ASN A 48 -9.22 -12.50 4.31
C ASN A 48 -9.55 -12.51 2.81
N ARG A 49 -10.79 -12.78 2.42
CA ARG A 49 -11.23 -12.64 1.02
C ARG A 49 -11.13 -11.20 0.53
N ALA A 50 -11.50 -10.23 1.36
CA ALA A 50 -11.34 -8.81 1.02
C ALA A 50 -9.86 -8.41 0.89
N ARG A 51 -8.99 -8.89 1.78
CA ARG A 51 -7.54 -8.70 1.68
C ARG A 51 -6.94 -9.36 0.45
N LEU A 52 -7.40 -10.56 0.08
CA LEU A 52 -7.00 -11.24 -1.15
C LEU A 52 -7.35 -10.38 -2.38
N ALA A 53 -8.58 -9.86 -2.43
CA ALA A 53 -9.02 -8.99 -3.51
C ALA A 53 -8.20 -7.69 -3.59
N ASP A 54 -7.94 -7.03 -2.46
CA ASP A 54 -7.10 -5.82 -2.43
C ASP A 54 -5.66 -6.13 -2.88
N ALA A 55 -5.09 -7.24 -2.42
CA ALA A 55 -3.78 -7.70 -2.86
C ALA A 55 -3.73 -7.94 -4.37
N MET A 56 -4.75 -8.59 -4.94
CA MET A 56 -4.85 -8.78 -6.40
C MET A 56 -4.87 -7.45 -7.12
N ASN A 57 -5.66 -6.49 -6.67
CA ASN A 57 -5.73 -5.16 -7.29
C ASN A 57 -4.37 -4.43 -7.28
N GLN A 58 -3.64 -4.47 -6.17
CA GLN A 58 -2.32 -3.86 -6.06
C GLN A 58 -1.27 -4.55 -6.92
N VAL A 59 -1.30 -5.88 -6.99
CA VAL A 59 -0.37 -6.65 -7.84
C VAL A 59 -0.61 -6.36 -9.31
N VAL A 60 -1.87 -6.39 -9.76
CA VAL A 60 -2.22 -6.12 -11.14
C VAL A 60 -1.78 -4.72 -11.55
N LEU A 61 -1.91 -3.75 -10.65
CA LEU A 61 -1.40 -2.39 -10.85
C LEU A 61 0.14 -2.38 -10.97
N ALA A 62 0.84 -3.05 -10.07
CA ALA A 62 2.31 -3.12 -10.10
C ALA A 62 2.81 -3.78 -11.40
N ILE A 63 2.16 -4.85 -11.85
CA ILE A 63 2.44 -5.51 -13.13
C ILE A 63 2.18 -4.54 -14.29
N ALA A 64 1.05 -3.83 -14.30
CA ALA A 64 0.72 -2.87 -15.35
C ALA A 64 1.69 -1.67 -15.44
N ILE A 65 2.21 -1.21 -14.29
CA ILE A 65 3.21 -0.14 -14.22
C ILE A 65 4.55 -0.62 -14.74
N ASN A 66 5.00 -1.79 -14.30
CA ASN A 66 6.30 -2.35 -14.70
C ASN A 66 6.30 -2.86 -16.14
N ASP A 67 5.12 -3.12 -16.70
CA ASP A 67 4.99 -3.59 -18.06
C ASP A 67 5.36 -2.50 -19.08
N ARG A 68 6.36 -2.81 -19.90
CA ARG A 68 6.97 -1.91 -20.88
C ARG A 68 6.45 -2.18 -22.29
N CYS A 69 5.13 -2.15 -22.46
CA CYS A 69 4.52 -2.21 -23.78
C CYS A 69 4.56 -0.85 -24.45
N ASP A 70 5.34 -0.75 -25.52
CA ASP A 70 5.38 0.42 -26.39
C ASP A 70 4.18 0.47 -27.33
N TYR A 71 3.80 1.70 -27.69
CA TYR A 71 2.67 2.01 -28.57
C TYR A 71 2.81 1.41 -29.98
N VAL A 72 4.05 1.14 -30.42
CA VAL A 72 4.35 0.61 -31.74
C VAL A 72 4.20 -0.91 -31.72
N ALA A 73 2.97 -1.39 -31.86
CA ALA A 73 2.57 -2.73 -32.33
C ALA A 73 3.59 -3.85 -32.13
N ASP A 74 4.16 -3.97 -30.93
CA ASP A 74 5.25 -4.90 -30.76
C ASP A 74 4.64 -6.28 -30.53
N LYS A 75 4.90 -7.21 -31.46
CA LYS A 75 4.58 -8.63 -31.22
C LYS A 75 5.29 -9.13 -29.96
N GLU A 76 6.33 -8.43 -29.52
CA GLU A 76 7.10 -8.70 -28.30
C GLU A 76 6.38 -8.31 -26.99
N CYS A 77 5.44 -7.36 -27.00
CA CYS A 77 4.61 -7.01 -25.83
C CYS A 77 3.80 -8.23 -25.36
N ALA A 78 3.16 -8.94 -26.29
CA ALA A 78 2.45 -10.20 -26.03
C ALA A 78 3.36 -11.32 -25.45
N VAL A 79 4.63 -11.37 -25.87
CA VAL A 79 5.59 -12.42 -25.48
C VAL A 79 6.12 -12.17 -24.06
N LYS A 80 6.32 -10.90 -23.66
CA LYS A 80 6.75 -10.54 -22.29
C LYS A 80 5.65 -10.76 -21.25
N HIS A 81 4.38 -10.58 -21.62
CA HIS A 81 3.24 -10.89 -20.75
C HIS A 81 3.12 -12.37 -20.37
N GLY A 82 3.69 -13.27 -21.19
CA GLY A 82 3.75 -14.70 -20.92
C GLY A 82 4.86 -15.14 -19.97
N ASN A 83 5.69 -14.22 -19.45
CA ASN A 83 6.74 -14.56 -18.48
C ASN A 83 6.14 -14.79 -17.09
N LYS A 84 5.44 -15.92 -16.97
CA LYS A 84 4.68 -16.35 -15.80
C LYS A 84 5.52 -16.28 -14.52
N GLU A 85 6.79 -16.68 -14.59
CA GLU A 85 7.71 -16.76 -13.46
C GLU A 85 8.02 -15.39 -12.83
N ALA A 86 8.22 -14.35 -13.66
CA ALA A 86 8.47 -13.00 -13.15
C ALA A 86 7.22 -12.41 -12.48
N ASN A 87 6.05 -12.65 -13.07
CA ASN A 87 4.76 -12.20 -12.53
C ASN A 87 4.40 -12.96 -11.25
N GLU A 88 4.66 -14.28 -11.19
CA GLU A 88 4.49 -15.11 -10.00
C GLU A 88 5.37 -14.65 -8.83
N LYS A 89 6.60 -14.16 -9.11
CA LYS A 89 7.46 -13.58 -8.08
C LYS A 89 6.90 -12.27 -7.52
N VAL A 90 6.42 -11.35 -8.36
CA VAL A 90 5.78 -10.11 -7.89
C VAL A 90 4.52 -10.45 -7.10
N LEU A 91 3.71 -11.36 -7.63
CA LEU A 91 2.47 -11.81 -7.02
C LEU A 91 2.70 -12.42 -5.63
N SER A 92 3.69 -13.31 -5.49
CA SER A 92 4.03 -13.91 -4.20
C SER A 92 4.52 -12.89 -3.16
N HIS A 93 5.31 -11.89 -3.55
CA HIS A 93 5.76 -10.85 -2.62
C HIS A 93 4.61 -10.01 -2.06
N TYR A 94 3.71 -9.53 -2.92
CA TYR A 94 2.55 -8.77 -2.48
C TYR A 94 1.57 -9.64 -1.69
N LEU A 95 1.30 -10.86 -2.14
CA LEU A 95 0.40 -11.78 -1.44
C LEU A 95 0.88 -12.10 -0.03
N ASN A 96 2.18 -12.35 0.15
CA ASN A 96 2.75 -12.59 1.47
C ASN A 96 2.64 -11.36 2.39
N TYR A 97 2.67 -10.15 1.84
CA TYR A 97 2.47 -8.92 2.63
C TYR A 97 1.01 -8.78 3.11
N TYR A 98 0.04 -9.04 2.24
CA TYR A 98 -1.38 -8.90 2.57
C TYR A 98 -1.95 -10.09 3.36
N LEU A 99 -1.42 -11.29 3.14
CA LEU A 99 -1.90 -12.57 3.65
C LEU A 99 -0.75 -13.47 4.09
N PRO A 100 -0.01 -13.12 5.16
CA PRO A 100 1.21 -13.83 5.58
C PRO A 100 0.98 -15.26 6.10
N TYR A 101 -0.25 -15.62 6.47
CA TYR A 101 -0.60 -16.91 7.07
C TYR A 101 -1.48 -17.79 6.17
N VAL A 102 -1.55 -17.48 4.88
CA VAL A 102 -2.45 -18.13 3.93
C VAL A 102 -1.63 -18.94 2.94
N THR A 103 -2.06 -20.17 2.67
CA THR A 103 -1.45 -21.01 1.65
C THR A 103 -2.14 -20.80 0.32
N PHE A 104 -1.34 -20.54 -0.72
CA PHE A 104 -1.81 -20.44 -2.09
C PHE A 104 -1.65 -21.79 -2.78
N THR A 105 -2.62 -22.16 -3.60
CA THR A 105 -2.51 -23.38 -4.41
C THR A 105 -1.53 -23.12 -5.55
N ASP A 106 -0.61 -24.06 -5.85
CA ASP A 106 0.48 -23.89 -6.83
C ASP A 106 0.01 -23.51 -8.26
N ASN A 107 -1.28 -23.68 -8.56
CA ASN A 107 -1.92 -23.29 -9.83
C ASN A 107 -3.13 -22.35 -9.64
N GLY A 108 -3.33 -21.81 -8.44
CA GLY A 108 -4.50 -21.01 -8.09
C GLY A 108 -4.37 -19.53 -8.43
N LEU A 109 -3.22 -19.10 -8.95
CA LEU A 109 -2.85 -17.72 -9.19
C LEU A 109 -2.64 -17.49 -10.69
N ASP A 110 -3.40 -16.55 -11.26
CA ASP A 110 -3.33 -16.25 -12.69
C ASP A 110 -3.45 -14.75 -12.96
N VAL A 111 -2.75 -14.28 -13.99
CA VAL A 111 -2.82 -12.90 -14.49
C VAL A 111 -3.08 -12.95 -15.98
N ILE A 112 -4.31 -12.60 -16.36
CA ILE A 112 -4.76 -12.55 -17.74
C ILE A 112 -4.53 -11.13 -18.27
N VAL A 113 -3.78 -11.04 -19.36
CA VAL A 113 -3.52 -9.76 -20.05
C VAL A 113 -4.25 -9.75 -21.39
N SER A 114 -5.08 -8.74 -21.62
CA SER A 114 -5.86 -8.54 -22.85
C SER A 114 -5.50 -7.22 -23.49
N MET A 115 -5.08 -7.25 -24.76
CA MET A 115 -4.75 -6.05 -25.52
C MET A 115 -5.95 -5.61 -26.37
N ASN A 116 -6.39 -4.36 -26.19
CA ASN A 116 -7.43 -3.75 -26.98
C ASN A 116 -6.82 -2.89 -28.08
N ARG A 117 -7.24 -3.13 -29.31
CA ARG A 117 -6.83 -2.38 -30.50
C ARG A 117 -8.03 -1.70 -31.13
N ASP A 118 -7.81 -0.53 -31.72
CA ASP A 118 -8.82 0.14 -32.55
C ASP A 118 -8.93 -0.53 -33.93
N ASN A 119 -9.92 -0.13 -34.73
CA ASN A 119 -10.14 -0.56 -36.11
C ASN A 119 -8.94 -0.32 -37.04
N SER A 120 -8.01 0.56 -36.65
CA SER A 120 -6.75 0.83 -37.35
C SER A 120 -5.56 -0.01 -36.82
N GLU A 121 -5.82 -1.09 -36.08
CA GLU A 121 -4.83 -1.98 -35.42
C GLU A 121 -3.90 -1.29 -34.40
N LYS A 122 -4.14 -0.01 -34.12
CA LYS A 122 -3.43 0.76 -33.10
C LYS A 122 -3.83 0.29 -31.70
N LEU A 123 -2.85 0.05 -30.84
CA LEU A 123 -3.07 -0.31 -29.44
C LEU A 123 -3.69 0.89 -28.70
N THR A 124 -4.88 0.69 -28.12
CA THR A 124 -5.59 1.74 -27.37
C THR A 124 -5.48 1.53 -25.87
N SER A 125 -5.56 0.29 -25.42
CA SER A 125 -5.42 -0.05 -24.01
C SER A 125 -4.97 -1.49 -23.79
N ILE A 126 -4.42 -1.76 -22.61
CA ILE A 126 -4.13 -3.09 -22.12
C ILE A 126 -4.88 -3.29 -20.80
N ASP A 127 -5.62 -4.40 -20.72
CA ASP A 127 -6.33 -4.84 -19.52
C ASP A 127 -5.54 -5.95 -18.84
N TYR A 128 -5.30 -5.78 -17.55
CA TYR A 128 -4.68 -6.78 -16.70
C TYR A 128 -5.74 -7.21 -15.69
N ASN A 129 -5.97 -8.51 -15.59
CA ASN A 129 -6.91 -9.10 -14.63
C ASN A 129 -6.18 -10.19 -13.83
N ALA A 130 -6.17 -10.09 -12.51
CA ALA A 130 -5.69 -11.20 -11.67
C ALA A 130 -6.85 -12.02 -11.13
N SER A 131 -6.60 -13.31 -10.98
CA SER A 131 -7.44 -14.20 -10.19
C SER A 131 -6.59 -15.04 -9.23
N GLY A 132 -7.17 -15.39 -8.10
CA GLY A 132 -6.48 -16.05 -7.01
C GLY A 132 -7.39 -16.95 -6.20
N ILE A 133 -6.91 -18.16 -5.93
CA ILE A 133 -7.52 -19.09 -4.96
C ILE A 133 -6.56 -19.25 -3.79
N ALA A 134 -7.07 -18.99 -2.59
CA ALA A 134 -6.31 -19.13 -1.36
C ALA A 134 -7.06 -20.06 -0.39
N THR A 135 -6.31 -20.87 0.35
CA THR A 135 -6.87 -21.81 1.31
C THR A 135 -6.71 -21.25 2.72
N LEU A 136 -7.84 -21.15 3.42
CA LEU A 136 -7.92 -20.67 4.79
C LEU A 136 -8.43 -21.77 5.71
N HIS A 137 -7.96 -21.69 6.95
CA HIS A 137 -8.44 -22.54 8.02
C HIS A 137 -9.33 -21.73 8.98
N PRO A 138 -10.42 -22.31 9.50
CA PRO A 138 -11.22 -21.68 10.54
C PRO A 138 -10.38 -21.47 11.81
N ILE A 139 -10.70 -20.41 12.56
CA ILE A 139 -10.08 -20.14 13.85
C ILE A 139 -10.54 -21.18 14.86
N LEU A 140 -11.83 -21.52 14.81
CA LEU A 140 -12.44 -22.53 15.67
C LEU A 140 -12.55 -23.84 14.91
N LYS A 141 -11.84 -24.87 15.40
CA LYS A 141 -11.89 -26.19 14.80
C LYS A 141 -13.30 -26.75 14.82
N LYS A 142 -13.65 -27.47 13.76
CA LYS A 142 -14.91 -28.21 13.68
C LYS A 142 -15.05 -29.16 14.86
N TYR A 143 -16.22 -29.15 15.50
CA TYR A 143 -16.57 -30.12 16.54
C TYR A 143 -17.72 -31.00 16.04
N ASN A 144 -17.43 -32.27 15.76
CA ASN A 144 -18.32 -33.20 15.08
C ASN A 144 -18.84 -32.63 13.73
N GLU A 145 -20.15 -32.45 13.60
CA GLU A 145 -20.84 -31.94 12.41
C GLU A 145 -20.98 -30.40 12.42
N PHE A 146 -20.57 -29.73 13.50
CA PHE A 146 -20.80 -28.30 13.70
C PHE A 146 -19.53 -27.48 13.45
N GLY A 147 -19.67 -26.44 12.63
CA GLY A 147 -18.58 -25.54 12.24
C GLY A 147 -18.19 -25.67 10.77
N PHE A 148 -17.20 -24.88 10.36
CA PHE A 148 -16.63 -24.94 9.02
C PHE A 148 -15.67 -26.12 8.87
N ASN A 149 -15.46 -26.58 7.64
CA ASN A 149 -14.42 -27.58 7.36
C ASN A 149 -13.03 -26.97 7.59
N ASP A 150 -12.04 -27.83 7.80
CA ASP A 150 -10.67 -27.42 8.11
C ASP A 150 -10.03 -26.62 6.97
N ASP A 151 -10.43 -26.90 5.71
CA ASP A 151 -9.97 -26.18 4.53
C ASP A 151 -11.15 -25.49 3.84
N ILE A 152 -11.10 -24.16 3.80
CA ILE A 152 -12.05 -23.31 3.09
C ILE A 152 -11.31 -22.55 2.00
N HIS A 153 -11.71 -22.77 0.75
CA HIS A 153 -11.18 -22.02 -0.38
C HIS A 153 -11.90 -20.68 -0.51
N ILE A 154 -11.13 -19.59 -0.48
CA ILE A 154 -11.62 -18.26 -0.83
C ILE A 154 -11.16 -17.90 -2.24
N HIS A 155 -12.06 -17.26 -2.97
CA HIS A 155 -11.86 -16.90 -4.36
C HIS A 155 -11.82 -15.39 -4.52
N ALA A 156 -10.77 -14.92 -5.20
CA ALA A 156 -10.70 -13.62 -5.83
C ALA A 156 -10.80 -13.83 -7.34
N ASP A 157 -12.01 -13.65 -7.88
CA ASP A 157 -12.25 -13.80 -9.31
C ASP A 157 -11.66 -12.62 -10.09
N SER A 158 -11.75 -12.66 -11.42
CA SER A 158 -11.21 -11.61 -12.31
C SER A 158 -11.78 -10.20 -12.07
N SER A 159 -12.86 -10.05 -11.28
CA SER A 159 -13.40 -8.76 -10.85
C SER A 159 -12.72 -8.19 -9.60
N ALA A 160 -11.91 -8.99 -8.91
CA ALA A 160 -11.23 -8.59 -7.69
C ALA A 160 -10.02 -7.68 -7.95
N GLY A 161 -9.42 -7.76 -9.14
CA GLY A 161 -8.34 -6.88 -9.57
C GLY A 161 -8.33 -6.72 -11.08
N THR A 162 -8.77 -5.54 -11.55
CA THR A 162 -8.75 -5.15 -12.96
C THR A 162 -8.08 -3.80 -13.09
N VAL A 163 -7.02 -3.72 -13.89
CA VAL A 163 -6.36 -2.46 -14.23
C VAL A 163 -6.32 -2.31 -15.73
N ARG A 164 -6.71 -1.12 -16.20
CA ARG A 164 -6.59 -0.73 -17.61
C ARG A 164 -5.51 0.33 -17.76
N LYS A 165 -4.49 0.02 -18.55
CA LYS A 165 -3.47 0.97 -18.99
C LYS A 165 -3.92 1.56 -20.33
N SER A 166 -4.28 2.85 -20.34
CA SER A 166 -4.59 3.57 -21.57
C SER A 166 -3.31 4.03 -22.25
N MET A 167 -3.22 3.82 -23.56
CA MET A 167 -2.06 4.20 -24.37
C MET A 167 -2.21 5.59 -25.03
N GLU A 168 -3.19 6.38 -24.59
CA GLU A 168 -3.33 7.76 -25.07
C GLU A 168 -2.16 8.63 -24.61
N GLN A 169 -1.32 9.04 -25.57
CA GLN A 169 -0.32 10.08 -25.33
C GLN A 169 -1.00 11.44 -25.23
N LYS A 170 -1.36 11.82 -24.00
CA LYS A 170 -1.73 13.20 -23.70
C LYS A 170 -0.47 14.01 -23.43
N ASN A 171 -0.04 14.76 -24.44
CA ASN A 171 1.08 15.69 -24.33
C ASN A 171 0.64 16.99 -23.62
N ILE A 172 0.27 16.89 -22.34
CA ILE A 172 -0.17 18.03 -21.53
C ILE A 172 1.07 18.63 -20.84
N PRO A 173 1.37 19.92 -21.05
CA PRO A 173 2.41 20.61 -20.28
C PRO A 173 2.14 20.48 -18.79
N THR A 174 3.11 19.92 -18.07
CA THR A 174 2.97 19.63 -16.63
C THR A 174 4.14 20.23 -15.86
N ASP A 175 3.82 20.88 -14.75
CA ASP A 175 4.80 21.44 -13.82
C ASP A 175 5.07 20.44 -12.71
N PHE A 176 6.32 19.98 -12.58
CA PHE A 176 6.76 19.02 -11.58
C PHE A 176 7.55 19.73 -10.49
N VAL A 177 7.33 19.36 -9.22
CA VAL A 177 8.10 19.87 -8.09
C VAL A 177 8.65 18.71 -7.27
N PHE A 178 9.97 18.59 -7.21
CA PHE A 178 10.66 17.64 -6.34
C PHE A 178 10.93 18.28 -4.99
N ILE A 179 10.41 17.68 -3.93
CA ILE A 179 10.76 18.04 -2.55
C ILE A 179 11.76 17.00 -2.08
N VAL A 180 13.00 17.43 -1.84
CA VAL A 180 14.14 16.54 -1.68
C VAL A 180 14.74 16.72 -0.29
N ASP A 181 14.79 15.66 0.49
CA ASP A 181 15.49 15.68 1.78
C ASP A 181 17.01 15.68 1.54
N VAL A 182 17.72 16.60 2.19
CA VAL A 182 19.18 16.70 2.21
C VAL A 182 19.70 16.76 3.65
N SER A 183 18.98 16.12 4.57
CA SER A 183 19.37 15.90 5.96
C SER A 183 20.65 15.08 6.10
N GLY A 184 21.25 15.09 7.30
CA GLY A 184 22.52 14.40 7.56
C GLY A 184 22.47 12.89 7.28
N SER A 185 21.33 12.24 7.53
CA SER A 185 21.14 10.82 7.24
C SER A 185 21.17 10.49 5.75
N MET A 186 21.01 11.47 4.86
CA MET A 186 21.19 11.27 3.42
C MET A 186 22.66 11.09 3.01
N GLY A 187 23.60 11.38 3.93
CA GLY A 187 25.03 11.10 3.78
C GLY A 187 25.44 9.70 4.23
N GLU A 188 24.53 8.92 4.81
CA GLU A 188 24.77 7.54 5.23
C GLU A 188 24.64 6.57 4.05
N ASP A 189 25.16 5.35 4.22
CA ASP A 189 24.87 4.24 3.33
C ASP A 189 23.44 3.67 3.58
N ILE A 190 23.02 2.71 2.76
CA ILE A 190 21.68 2.08 2.85
C ILE A 190 21.46 1.36 4.20
N ASN A 191 22.52 1.05 4.94
CA ASN A 191 22.44 0.39 6.25
C ASN A 191 22.51 1.37 7.43
N GLY A 192 22.53 2.69 7.16
CA GLY A 192 22.62 3.73 8.18
C GLY A 192 24.02 3.86 8.80
N LEU A 193 25.06 3.43 8.08
CA LEU A 193 26.44 3.52 8.50
C LEU A 193 27.16 4.63 7.72
N GLU A 194 28.08 5.32 8.40
CA GLU A 194 28.94 6.31 7.75
C GLU A 194 29.88 5.57 6.78
N PRO A 195 29.89 5.92 5.49
CA PRO A 195 30.45 5.05 4.46
C PRO A 195 31.97 4.97 4.52
N ASP A 196 32.49 3.76 4.76
CA ASP A 196 33.92 3.43 4.63
C ASP A 196 34.23 3.18 3.14
N ILE A 197 34.27 4.26 2.36
CA ILE A 197 34.87 4.35 1.02
C ILE A 197 34.42 3.21 0.05
N LYS A 198 33.28 3.41 -0.65
CA LYS A 198 32.80 2.74 -1.91
C LYS A 198 31.39 2.10 -1.88
N GLY A 199 30.60 2.28 -0.82
CA GLY A 199 29.16 1.98 -0.84
C GLY A 199 28.34 3.24 -1.15
N GLY A 200 27.39 3.14 -2.09
CA GLY A 200 26.61 4.27 -2.60
C GLY A 200 25.93 5.07 -1.50
N ILE A 201 26.26 6.37 -1.44
CA ILE A 201 25.65 7.33 -0.53
C ILE A 201 24.20 7.52 -0.97
N ILE A 202 23.25 7.57 -0.03
CA ILE A 202 21.82 7.80 -0.34
C ILE A 202 21.64 9.05 -1.21
N TYR A 203 22.46 10.08 -0.98
CA TYR A 203 22.55 11.29 -1.80
C TYR A 203 22.86 11.04 -3.28
N ASP A 204 23.79 10.13 -3.59
CA ASP A 204 24.18 9.84 -4.98
C ASP A 204 23.05 9.12 -5.72
N ILE A 205 22.40 8.16 -5.06
CA ILE A 205 21.23 7.46 -5.60
C ILE A 205 20.09 8.46 -5.85
N LEU A 206 19.79 9.33 -4.89
CA LEU A 206 18.77 10.36 -5.02
C LEU A 206 19.05 11.30 -6.20
N LYS A 207 20.31 11.70 -6.36
CA LYS A 207 20.73 12.55 -7.48
C LYS A 207 20.52 11.84 -8.81
N ASP A 208 20.93 10.58 -8.93
CA ASP A 208 20.77 9.80 -10.16
C ASP A 208 19.29 9.64 -10.52
N VAL A 209 18.44 9.33 -9.54
CA VAL A 209 16.98 9.24 -9.74
C VAL A 209 16.38 10.57 -10.19
N VAL A 210 16.73 11.68 -9.53
CA VAL A 210 16.20 13.01 -9.91
C VAL A 210 16.66 13.41 -11.30
N VAL A 211 17.91 13.13 -11.67
CA VAL A 211 18.46 13.46 -13.00
C VAL A 211 17.78 12.63 -14.08
N ASP A 212 17.73 11.30 -13.92
CA ASP A 212 17.14 10.40 -14.91
C ASP A 212 15.64 10.71 -15.14
N PHE A 213 14.92 10.93 -14.05
CA PHE A 213 13.51 11.27 -14.11
C PHE A 213 13.26 12.68 -14.69
N SER A 214 14.11 13.65 -14.36
CA SER A 214 14.03 14.99 -14.95
C SER A 214 14.28 14.97 -16.46
N GLN A 215 15.26 14.19 -16.92
CA GLN A 215 15.52 14.02 -18.35
C GLN A 215 14.32 13.38 -19.05
N THR A 216 13.74 12.35 -18.45
CA THR A 216 12.54 11.69 -18.97
C THR A 216 11.36 12.66 -19.11
N ILE A 217 11.11 13.49 -18.10
CA ILE A 217 10.05 14.52 -18.12
C ILE A 217 10.29 15.55 -19.22
N LEU A 218 11.49 16.14 -19.28
CA LEU A 218 11.81 17.22 -20.21
C LEU A 218 11.85 16.73 -21.67
N ASN A 219 12.31 15.50 -21.89
CA ASN A 219 12.29 14.87 -23.21
C ASN A 219 10.87 14.49 -23.65
N GLY A 220 9.97 14.20 -22.71
CA GLY A 220 8.58 13.85 -23.01
C GLY A 220 7.74 15.02 -23.51
N ASN A 221 8.00 16.23 -23.00
CA ASN A 221 7.38 17.47 -23.46
C ASN A 221 8.26 18.68 -23.12
N GLU A 222 8.68 19.42 -24.14
CA GLU A 222 9.53 20.62 -24.00
C GLU A 222 8.88 21.73 -23.16
N LYS A 223 7.55 21.70 -22.98
CA LYS A 223 6.80 22.64 -22.15
C LYS A 223 6.68 22.21 -20.69
N ASN A 224 7.17 21.03 -20.33
CA ASN A 224 7.23 20.63 -18.93
C ASN A 224 8.22 21.52 -18.17
N THR A 225 7.88 21.87 -16.95
CA THR A 225 8.79 22.60 -16.06
C THR A 225 9.09 21.77 -14.83
N ILE A 226 10.29 21.97 -14.26
CA ILE A 226 10.75 21.25 -13.07
C ILE A 226 11.25 22.26 -12.05
N GLY A 227 10.68 22.20 -10.85
CA GLY A 227 11.20 22.84 -9.64
C GLY A 227 11.83 21.80 -8.71
N ILE A 228 12.92 22.15 -8.06
CA ILE A 228 13.55 21.32 -7.02
C ILE A 228 13.64 22.15 -5.75
N VAL A 229 13.10 21.60 -4.66
CA VAL A 229 13.07 22.21 -3.33
C VAL A 229 13.81 21.28 -2.37
N PRO A 230 15.14 21.46 -2.21
CA PRO A 230 15.86 20.74 -1.18
C PRO A 230 15.45 21.25 0.20
N PHE A 231 15.34 20.38 1.19
CA PHE A 231 15.08 20.77 2.58
C PHE A 231 15.96 19.99 3.56
N ASN A 232 16.28 20.63 4.68
CA ASN A 232 16.88 20.01 5.86
C ASN A 232 16.18 20.64 7.09
N ILE A 233 16.88 21.45 7.90
CA ILE A 233 16.26 22.28 8.96
C ILE A 233 15.35 23.38 8.37
N GLY A 234 15.51 23.68 7.08
CA GLY A 234 14.65 24.59 6.33
C GLY A 234 14.95 24.50 4.83
N VAL A 235 14.34 25.39 4.04
CA VAL A 235 14.56 25.48 2.59
C VAL A 235 15.66 26.50 2.32
N PRO A 236 16.79 26.14 1.67
CA PRO A 236 17.82 27.09 1.33
C PRO A 236 17.32 28.02 0.21
N VAL A 237 17.29 29.32 0.49
CA VAL A 237 16.92 30.34 -0.50
C VAL A 237 18.17 31.07 -0.97
N LYS A 238 18.44 31.07 -2.27
CA LYS A 238 19.49 31.90 -2.85
C LYS A 238 19.01 33.35 -2.90
N LEU A 239 19.35 34.13 -1.87
CA LEU A 239 19.05 35.55 -1.83
C LEU A 239 19.91 36.31 -2.87
N SER A 240 19.26 37.11 -3.72
CA SER A 240 19.94 38.00 -4.66
C SER A 240 20.79 39.03 -3.91
N LYS A 241 22.01 39.33 -4.40
CA LYS A 241 22.98 40.27 -3.80
C LYS A 241 22.39 41.65 -3.44
N MET A 242 21.30 42.07 -4.09
CA MET A 242 20.61 43.32 -3.77
C MET A 242 19.96 43.33 -2.37
N THR A 243 19.45 42.20 -1.89
CA THR A 243 18.75 42.12 -0.59
C THR A 243 19.73 42.29 0.58
N PHE A 244 20.95 41.78 0.43
CA PHE A 244 22.00 41.86 1.46
C PHE A 244 22.46 43.32 1.70
N LEU A 245 22.44 44.17 0.68
CA LEU A 245 22.79 45.58 0.83
C LEU A 245 21.72 46.37 1.59
N VAL A 246 20.44 46.00 1.46
CA VAL A 246 19.34 46.63 2.20
C VAL A 246 19.42 46.26 3.69
N GLU A 247 19.61 44.98 4.02
CA GLU A 247 19.75 44.55 5.42
C GLU A 247 21.01 45.10 6.09
N LYS A 248 22.15 45.16 5.38
CA LYS A 248 23.38 45.74 5.96
C LYS A 248 23.25 47.25 6.17
N LYS A 249 22.60 47.99 5.25
CA LYS A 249 22.32 49.43 5.44
C LYS A 249 21.34 49.65 6.60
N LEU A 250 20.30 48.82 6.73
CA LEU A 250 19.31 48.92 7.79
C LEU A 250 19.93 48.60 9.17
N ALA A 251 20.79 47.59 9.26
CA ALA A 251 21.52 47.23 10.48
C ALA A 251 22.54 48.32 10.90
N VAL A 252 23.19 48.99 9.95
CA VAL A 252 24.07 50.14 10.23
C VAL A 252 23.26 51.36 10.66
N LEU A 253 22.09 51.62 10.04
CA LEU A 253 21.20 52.72 10.44
C LEU A 253 20.58 52.51 11.84
N LEU A 254 20.20 51.28 12.17
CA LEU A 254 19.67 50.91 13.50
C LEU A 254 20.75 51.02 14.58
N SER A 255 21.98 50.56 14.33
CA SER A 255 23.07 50.64 15.30
C SER A 255 23.59 52.06 15.53
N VAL A 256 23.60 52.92 14.50
CA VAL A 256 23.96 54.35 14.63
C VAL A 256 22.91 55.13 15.43
N ASN A 257 21.62 54.86 15.22
CA ASN A 257 20.55 55.52 15.98
C ASN A 257 20.49 55.07 17.45
N LEU A 258 20.74 53.79 17.73
CA LEU A 258 20.84 53.28 19.10
C LEU A 258 22.01 53.92 19.87
N LYS A 259 23.18 54.09 19.23
CA LYS A 259 24.35 54.72 19.87
C LYS A 259 24.14 56.23 20.13
N LYS A 260 23.39 56.92 19.26
CA LYS A 260 23.04 58.34 19.43
C LYS A 260 21.95 58.55 20.50
N SER A 261 21.02 57.61 20.63
CA SER A 261 20.00 57.59 21.70
C SER A 261 20.64 57.32 23.08
N MET A 262 21.54 56.34 23.18
CA MET A 262 22.24 56.04 24.44
C MET A 262 23.21 57.14 24.90
N ARG A 263 23.80 57.93 23.99
CA ARG A 263 24.60 59.12 24.37
C ARG A 263 23.77 60.29 24.89
N ARG A 264 22.47 60.38 24.57
CA ARG A 264 21.58 61.40 25.15
C ARG A 264 21.04 61.01 26.54
N LEU A 265 21.08 59.73 26.88
CA LEU A 265 20.69 59.22 28.21
C LEU A 265 21.85 59.25 29.22
N ALA A 266 23.11 59.35 28.76
CA ALA A 266 24.29 59.39 29.63
C ALA A 266 24.80 60.82 29.96
N ILE A 267 24.03 61.87 29.61
CA ILE A 267 24.28 63.27 30.01
C ILE A 267 23.03 63.76 30.73
N LYS A 268 22.71 63.10 31.85
CA LYS A 268 21.74 63.54 32.83
C LYS A 268 21.97 62.74 34.10
N ASP A 269 23.16 62.94 34.67
CA ASP A 269 23.49 62.81 36.10
C ASP A 269 24.78 63.63 36.34
#